data_AF-A0A543D188-F1
#
_entry.id   AF-A0A543D188-F1
#
_cell.length_a   1.000
_cell.length_b   1.000
_cell.length_c   1.000
_cell.angle_alpha   90.00
_cell.angle_beta   90.00
_cell.angle_gamma   90.00
#
_symmetry.space_group_name_H-M   'P 1'
#
loop_
_entity.id
_entity.type
_entity.pdbx_description
1 polymer ?
#
loop_
_entity_poly.entity_id
_entity_poly.type
_entity_poly.pdbx_seq_one_letter_code
_entity_poly.pdbx_strand_id
1 'polypeptide(L)'
;MHSRVGRSGERLLEVRELLLGPKRFGDLRAGLPGAGADMVTVRLRDLESHGVVRRRRLPAPASAWVYELTEWGADLEPVVVALARWSVRSPEMAERADEPLSVDSAVLSLRVLFDPRAAAAATVAVGLVVDEQPFRVHVDRGRLEIVRGAAPDADVQLTTDPHTLAALVQGARDVDGACRSGHLGVTGDPGVGREFFGHFGDRIGRKNVLIATLLLVGGATFLIGFVPSYDTIGIAAPVLLVLFRLLQGFGAGAEYSGAVIYAVEHAPPDRRGWFGSWSPMGVSLGTLLASGVFALVSTLPEEQFLSWGWRVPFWISIVLVGVGLYLRLSLAETPVFAQARERRDVLRTPIAHALKTQPRSFVVVIGARFAENALGYLFPTWSISYLSTQLGYSRTTALIAVTIATCAQLVMVPVWSILSDRIGRRPVYAGAALFCALFAFPYFLLLQTGSTPVVVFAMAAAVGIGVAGMFGPQAAYFTELFGPRVRYSGFAFARELGSILAGGPAPFLASLLLVWSGGTPWAVAGYMVVLSLITVFAVLWGPETYRSDILAEPTVRAASPERK
;
A
#
# COMPACT_ATOMS: atom_id res chain seq x y z
N MET A 1 -12.53 37.70 -9.82
CA MET A 1 -12.92 36.38 -10.38
C MET A 1 -13.45 35.39 -9.33
N HIS A 2 -12.97 35.40 -8.08
CA HIS A 2 -13.45 34.52 -7.01
C HIS A 2 -14.96 34.63 -6.66
N SER A 3 -15.61 35.79 -6.84
CA SER A 3 -17.02 35.97 -6.45
C SER A 3 -18.06 35.47 -7.46
N ARG A 4 -17.70 35.28 -8.75
CA ARG A 4 -18.62 34.76 -9.78
C ARG A 4 -18.61 33.23 -9.85
N VAL A 5 -17.45 32.61 -9.66
CA VAL A 5 -17.31 31.14 -9.71
C VAL A 5 -18.02 30.46 -8.53
N GLY A 6 -17.97 31.04 -7.32
CA GLY A 6 -18.74 30.54 -6.17
C GLY A 6 -20.26 30.59 -6.39
N ARG A 7 -20.77 31.69 -6.97
CA ARG A 7 -22.20 31.84 -7.30
C ARG A 7 -22.68 30.89 -8.41
N SER A 8 -21.79 30.51 -9.33
CA SER A 8 -22.10 29.54 -10.40
C SER A 8 -22.07 28.09 -9.90
N GLY A 9 -21.17 27.75 -8.97
CA GLY A 9 -21.08 26.40 -8.40
C GLY A 9 -22.33 25.97 -7.64
N GLU A 10 -22.96 26.91 -6.92
CA GLU A 10 -24.16 26.60 -6.16
C GLU A 10 -25.41 26.37 -7.03
N ARG A 11 -25.44 26.92 -8.25
CA ARG A 11 -26.54 26.76 -9.24
C ARG A 11 -26.54 25.41 -9.94
N LEU A 12 -25.39 24.75 -9.93
CA LEU A 12 -25.23 23.40 -10.47
C LEU A 12 -25.95 22.36 -9.61
N LEU A 13 -26.32 22.70 -8.38
CA LEU A 13 -27.14 21.83 -7.52
C LEU A 13 -28.58 21.75 -8.01
N GLU A 14 -29.19 22.86 -8.45
CA GLU A 14 -30.53 22.86 -9.05
C GLU A 14 -30.53 22.12 -10.40
N VAL A 15 -29.46 22.28 -11.19
CA VAL A 15 -29.27 21.51 -12.43
C VAL A 15 -29.15 20.01 -12.11
N ARG A 16 -28.31 19.64 -11.12
CA ARG A 16 -28.15 18.26 -10.64
C ARG A 16 -29.50 17.63 -10.27
N GLU A 17 -30.32 18.33 -9.51
CA GLU A 17 -31.64 17.83 -9.06
C GLU A 17 -32.64 17.65 -10.21
N LEU A 18 -32.42 18.27 -11.38
CA LEU A 18 -33.27 18.13 -12.57
C LEU A 18 -32.74 17.12 -13.60
N LEU A 19 -31.52 16.59 -13.42
CA LEU A 19 -30.92 15.62 -14.35
C LEU A 19 -31.69 14.30 -14.45
N LEU A 20 -32.45 13.95 -13.40
CA LEU A 20 -33.27 12.73 -13.36
C LEU A 20 -34.74 12.98 -13.76
N GLY A 21 -35.07 14.19 -14.22
CA GLY A 21 -36.36 14.53 -14.81
C GLY A 21 -37.06 15.74 -14.17
N PRO A 22 -38.27 16.08 -14.67
CA PRO A 22 -39.02 17.25 -14.22
C PRO A 22 -39.46 17.16 -12.75
N LYS A 23 -39.38 18.27 -12.01
CA LYS A 23 -39.74 18.32 -10.57
C LYS A 23 -40.63 19.49 -10.21
N ARG A 24 -41.50 19.32 -9.20
CA ARG A 24 -42.22 20.45 -8.60
C ARG A 24 -41.26 21.26 -7.73
N PHE A 25 -41.63 22.51 -7.43
CA PHE A 25 -40.85 23.37 -6.54
C PHE A 25 -40.59 22.74 -5.16
N GLY A 26 -41.62 22.09 -4.59
CA GLY A 26 -41.50 21.41 -3.30
C GLY A 26 -40.47 20.28 -3.31
N ASP A 27 -40.43 19.50 -4.39
CA ASP A 27 -39.51 18.37 -4.56
C ASP A 27 -38.07 18.84 -4.76
N LEU A 28 -37.87 19.93 -5.51
CA LEU A 28 -36.56 20.56 -5.68
C LEU A 28 -36.01 21.09 -4.35
N ARG A 29 -36.88 21.72 -3.54
CA ARG A 29 -36.50 22.23 -2.23
C ARG A 29 -36.11 21.10 -1.27
N ALA A 30 -36.84 19.99 -1.29
CA ALA A 30 -36.52 18.82 -0.48
C ALA A 30 -35.16 18.20 -0.85
N GLY A 31 -34.77 18.26 -2.13
CA GLY A 31 -33.47 17.78 -2.63
C GLY A 31 -32.27 18.69 -2.37
N LEU A 32 -32.48 19.89 -1.80
CA LEU A 32 -31.43 20.88 -1.55
C LEU A 32 -31.36 21.26 -0.05
N PRO A 33 -31.03 20.30 0.85
CA PRO A 33 -30.91 20.58 2.27
C PRO A 33 -29.79 21.61 2.50
N GLY A 34 -30.15 22.78 3.05
CA GLY A 34 -29.26 23.93 3.23
C GLY A 34 -29.57 25.14 2.36
N ALA A 35 -30.45 25.01 1.36
CA ALA A 35 -30.91 26.15 0.54
C ALA A 35 -32.28 26.69 1.00
N GLY A 36 -32.34 27.98 1.36
CA GLY A 36 -33.60 28.65 1.71
C GLY A 36 -34.55 28.76 0.51
N ALA A 37 -35.86 28.75 0.76
CA ALA A 37 -36.89 28.78 -0.30
C ALA A 37 -36.77 30.00 -1.23
N ASP A 38 -36.44 31.18 -0.69
CA ASP A 38 -36.23 32.40 -1.47
C ASP A 38 -35.02 32.28 -2.39
N MET A 39 -33.94 31.64 -1.92
CA MET A 39 -32.74 31.42 -2.70
C MET A 39 -32.98 30.46 -3.86
N VAL A 40 -33.67 29.34 -3.62
CA VAL A 40 -34.06 28.39 -4.68
C VAL A 40 -34.96 29.08 -5.71
N THR A 41 -35.89 29.92 -5.27
CA THR A 41 -36.77 30.70 -6.16
C THR A 41 -35.97 31.65 -7.05
N VAL A 42 -35.02 32.39 -6.48
CA VAL A 42 -34.15 33.32 -7.24
C VAL A 42 -33.29 32.56 -8.25
N ARG A 43 -32.69 31.43 -7.84
CA ARG A 43 -31.84 30.63 -8.73
C ARG A 43 -32.63 29.98 -9.86
N LEU A 44 -33.83 29.46 -9.60
CA LEU A 44 -34.68 28.90 -10.65
C LEU A 44 -35.14 29.97 -11.65
N ARG A 45 -35.50 31.18 -11.18
CA ARG A 45 -35.82 32.30 -12.08
C ARG A 45 -34.63 32.71 -12.95
N ASP A 46 -33.44 32.72 -12.37
CA ASP A 46 -32.21 33.03 -13.10
C ASP A 46 -31.89 31.94 -14.14
N LEU A 47 -32.00 30.66 -13.77
CA LEU A 47 -31.83 29.55 -14.71
C LEU A 47 -32.87 29.56 -15.83
N GLU A 48 -34.11 29.97 -15.52
CA GLU A 48 -35.19 30.14 -16.50
C GLU A 48 -34.94 31.33 -17.43
N SER A 49 -34.50 32.48 -16.91
CA SER A 49 -34.20 33.66 -17.74
C SER A 49 -33.02 33.44 -18.69
N HIS A 50 -32.10 32.55 -18.34
CA HIS A 50 -31.00 32.17 -19.21
C HIS A 50 -31.36 31.01 -20.16
N GLY A 51 -32.50 30.34 -19.96
CA GLY A 51 -32.95 29.23 -20.79
C GLY A 51 -32.35 27.87 -20.44
N VAL A 52 -31.70 27.72 -19.26
CA VAL A 52 -31.19 26.43 -18.75
C VAL A 52 -32.34 25.54 -18.30
N VAL A 53 -33.34 26.15 -17.66
CA VAL A 53 -34.53 25.49 -17.12
C VAL A 53 -35.76 26.09 -17.79
N ARG A 54 -36.80 25.30 -18.00
CA ARG A 54 -38.13 25.80 -18.39
C ARG A 54 -39.19 25.29 -17.44
N ARG A 55 -40.24 26.09 -17.25
CA ARG A 55 -41.41 25.69 -16.48
C ARG A 55 -42.49 25.14 -17.40
N ARG A 56 -42.96 23.92 -17.14
CA ARG A 56 -44.02 23.26 -17.91
C ARG A 56 -45.16 22.81 -17.00
N ARG A 57 -46.39 22.86 -17.52
CA ARG A 57 -47.56 22.29 -16.84
C ARG A 57 -47.74 20.85 -17.31
N LEU A 58 -47.78 19.91 -16.37
CA LEU A 58 -48.06 18.51 -16.68
C LEU A 58 -49.51 18.35 -17.15
N PRO A 59 -49.79 17.42 -18.08
CA PRO A 59 -51.15 17.08 -18.47
C PRO A 59 -51.94 16.48 -17.30
N ALA A 60 -53.26 16.40 -17.44
CA ALA A 60 -54.12 15.69 -16.48
C ALA A 60 -53.67 14.22 -16.36
N PRO A 61 -53.78 13.59 -15.18
CA PRO A 61 -54.48 14.02 -13.96
C PRO A 61 -53.63 14.88 -12.99
N ALA A 62 -52.31 14.99 -13.19
CA ALA A 62 -51.44 15.69 -12.24
C ALA A 62 -51.60 17.22 -12.28
N SER A 63 -51.79 17.81 -13.47
CA SER A 63 -52.09 19.24 -13.70
C SER A 63 -51.20 20.24 -12.97
N ALA A 64 -49.97 19.85 -12.62
CA ALA A 64 -49.05 20.61 -11.78
C ALA A 64 -47.95 21.30 -12.60
N TRP A 65 -47.44 22.41 -12.07
CA TRP A 65 -46.27 23.06 -12.62
C TRP A 65 -45.00 22.35 -12.16
N VAL A 66 -44.13 22.04 -13.13
CA VAL A 66 -42.81 21.45 -12.91
C VAL A 66 -41.75 22.28 -13.61
N TYR A 67 -40.53 22.20 -13.08
CA TYR A 67 -39.32 22.68 -13.72
C TYR A 67 -38.64 21.50 -14.41
N GLU A 68 -38.14 21.71 -15.62
CA GLU A 68 -37.36 20.73 -16.37
C GLU A 68 -36.19 21.40 -17.09
N LEU A 69 -35.10 20.67 -17.29
CA LEU A 69 -33.98 21.18 -18.10
C LEU A 69 -34.42 21.33 -19.55
N THR A 70 -33.93 22.38 -20.20
CA THR A 70 -33.96 22.48 -21.66
C THR A 70 -32.89 21.57 -22.26
N GLU A 71 -32.87 21.40 -23.59
CA GLU A 71 -31.78 20.68 -24.26
C GLU A 71 -30.42 21.29 -23.90
N TRP A 72 -30.32 22.61 -23.94
CA TRP A 72 -29.12 23.35 -23.53
C TRP A 72 -28.77 23.17 -22.05
N GLY A 73 -29.77 23.07 -21.16
CA GLY A 73 -29.53 22.77 -19.75
C GLY A 73 -29.07 21.33 -19.51
N ALA A 74 -29.53 20.38 -20.32
CA ALA A 74 -29.11 18.98 -20.24
C ALA A 74 -27.64 18.79 -20.68
N ASP A 75 -27.11 19.64 -21.56
CA ASP A 75 -25.69 19.64 -21.96
C ASP A 75 -24.72 19.91 -20.80
N LEU A 76 -25.21 20.38 -19.64
CA LEU A 76 -24.42 20.54 -18.42
C LEU A 76 -24.17 19.20 -17.70
N GLU A 77 -24.86 18.13 -18.05
CA GLU A 77 -24.72 16.82 -17.40
C GLU A 77 -23.25 16.34 -17.32
N PRO A 78 -22.45 16.33 -18.40
CA PRO A 78 -21.08 15.85 -18.34
C PRO A 78 -20.20 16.66 -17.37
N VAL A 79 -20.48 17.96 -17.22
CA VAL A 79 -19.78 18.86 -16.30
C VAL A 79 -20.15 18.54 -14.85
N VAL A 80 -21.44 18.38 -14.56
CA VAL A 80 -21.92 18.00 -13.23
C VAL A 80 -21.37 16.64 -12.82
N VAL A 81 -21.38 15.66 -13.73
CA VAL A 81 -20.82 14.32 -13.50
C VAL A 81 -19.30 14.37 -13.31
N ALA A 82 -18.57 15.17 -14.10
CA ALA A 82 -17.12 15.30 -13.96
C ALA A 82 -16.73 15.95 -12.61
N LEU A 83 -17.45 16.98 -12.20
CA LEU A 83 -17.26 17.62 -10.89
C LEU A 83 -17.58 16.65 -9.75
N ALA A 84 -18.65 15.87 -9.86
CA ALA A 84 -18.98 14.84 -8.89
C ALA A 84 -17.93 13.71 -8.85
N ARG A 85 -17.38 13.28 -10.00
CA ARG A 85 -16.27 12.30 -10.04
C ARG A 85 -15.01 12.83 -9.40
N TRP A 86 -14.72 14.11 -9.58
CA TRP A 86 -13.60 14.78 -8.94
C TRP A 86 -13.81 14.86 -7.42
N SER A 87 -15.00 15.26 -6.97
CA SER A 87 -15.30 15.45 -5.54
C SER A 87 -15.22 14.16 -4.73
N VAL A 88 -15.63 13.01 -5.29
CA VAL A 88 -15.53 11.70 -4.61
C VAL A 88 -14.08 11.29 -4.31
N ARG A 89 -13.07 11.91 -4.95
CA ARG A 89 -11.65 11.67 -4.64
C ARG A 89 -11.11 12.51 -3.49
N SER A 90 -11.90 13.48 -2.99
CA SER A 90 -11.45 14.39 -1.94
C SER A 90 -11.47 13.72 -0.55
N PRO A 91 -10.38 13.82 0.24
CA PRO A 91 -10.34 13.32 1.62
C PRO A 91 -11.44 13.91 2.53
N GLU A 92 -11.83 15.17 2.29
CA GLU A 92 -12.86 15.89 3.07
C GLU A 92 -14.26 15.29 2.92
N MET A 93 -14.53 14.54 1.85
CA MET A 93 -15.82 13.88 1.64
C MET A 93 -16.10 12.82 2.72
N ALA A 94 -15.05 12.19 3.27
CA ALA A 94 -15.18 11.18 4.32
C ALA A 94 -15.61 11.77 5.67
N GLU A 95 -15.35 13.05 5.92
CA GLU A 95 -15.72 13.75 7.15
C GLU A 95 -17.18 14.23 7.15
N ARG A 96 -17.84 14.27 5.98
CA ARG A 96 -19.23 14.73 5.78
C ARG A 96 -20.25 13.60 5.62
N ALA A 97 -19.92 12.39 6.08
CA ALA A 97 -20.75 11.20 5.91
C ALA A 97 -22.15 11.30 6.55
N ASP A 98 -22.31 12.17 7.56
CA ASP A 98 -23.55 12.42 8.29
C ASP A 98 -24.38 13.59 7.72
N GLU A 99 -23.91 14.27 6.66
CA GLU A 99 -24.70 15.33 6.01
C GLU A 99 -25.88 14.71 5.22
N PRO A 100 -27.09 15.31 5.29
CA PRO A 100 -28.27 14.76 4.62
C PRO A 100 -28.08 14.69 3.10
N LEU A 101 -28.22 13.48 2.54
CA LEU A 101 -28.08 13.20 1.13
C LEU A 101 -29.45 13.14 0.44
N SER A 102 -29.63 13.89 -0.66
CA SER A 102 -30.86 13.80 -1.46
C SER A 102 -30.93 12.46 -2.22
N VAL A 103 -32.16 11.97 -2.43
CA VAL A 103 -32.43 10.77 -3.24
C VAL A 103 -31.74 10.86 -4.61
N ASP A 104 -31.85 12.00 -5.28
CA ASP A 104 -31.25 12.22 -6.60
C ASP A 104 -29.73 12.22 -6.57
N SER A 105 -29.13 12.80 -5.52
CA SER A 105 -27.68 12.76 -5.37
C SER A 105 -27.18 11.34 -5.14
N ALA A 106 -27.93 10.54 -4.37
CA ALA A 106 -27.64 9.12 -4.18
C ALA A 106 -27.78 8.33 -5.49
N VAL A 107 -28.84 8.54 -6.25
CA VAL A 107 -29.08 7.87 -7.54
C VAL A 107 -28.07 8.32 -8.61
N LEU A 108 -27.70 9.60 -8.65
CA LEU A 108 -26.65 10.11 -9.54
C LEU A 108 -25.27 9.53 -9.23
N SER A 109 -25.02 9.09 -7.99
CA SER A 109 -23.78 8.40 -7.64
C SER A 109 -23.56 7.15 -8.50
N LEU A 110 -24.63 6.48 -8.93
CA LEU A 110 -24.56 5.37 -9.89
C LEU A 110 -23.91 5.86 -11.20
N ARG A 111 -24.39 6.93 -11.82
CA ARG A 111 -23.78 7.48 -13.06
C ARG A 111 -22.33 7.94 -12.86
N VAL A 112 -22.02 8.49 -11.69
CA VAL A 112 -20.69 9.01 -11.36
C VAL A 112 -19.68 7.87 -11.23
N LEU A 113 -20.05 6.79 -10.54
CA LEU A 113 -19.17 5.70 -10.13
C LEU A 113 -19.22 4.46 -11.03
N PHE A 114 -20.16 4.40 -11.98
CA PHE A 114 -20.25 3.31 -12.95
C PHE A 114 -18.93 3.07 -13.69
N ASP A 115 -18.52 1.79 -13.79
CA ASP A 115 -17.41 1.34 -14.62
C ASP A 115 -17.94 0.65 -15.90
N PRO A 116 -17.89 1.31 -17.07
CA PRO A 116 -18.29 0.72 -18.34
C PRO A 116 -17.55 -0.57 -18.71
N ARG A 117 -16.31 -0.74 -18.24
CA ARG A 117 -15.49 -1.92 -18.56
C ARG A 117 -15.94 -3.15 -17.78
N ALA A 118 -16.26 -2.95 -16.49
CA ALA A 118 -16.80 -4.01 -15.66
C ALA A 118 -18.16 -4.51 -16.19
N ALA A 119 -18.96 -3.61 -16.78
CA ALA A 119 -20.30 -3.90 -17.29
C ALA A 119 -20.36 -4.24 -18.80
N ALA A 120 -19.23 -4.53 -19.45
CA ALA A 120 -19.16 -4.66 -20.92
C ALA A 120 -20.01 -5.82 -21.48
N ALA A 121 -20.20 -6.89 -20.70
CA ALA A 121 -21.00 -8.06 -21.07
C ALA A 121 -22.36 -8.13 -20.36
N ALA A 122 -22.66 -7.17 -19.47
CA ALA A 122 -23.86 -7.18 -18.65
C ALA A 122 -25.04 -6.56 -19.41
N THR A 123 -26.17 -7.24 -19.38
CA THR A 123 -27.48 -6.71 -19.76
C THR A 123 -28.45 -7.02 -18.63
N VAL A 124 -28.81 -6.02 -17.83
CA VAL A 124 -29.65 -6.19 -16.64
C VAL A 124 -30.58 -4.99 -16.44
N ALA A 125 -31.84 -5.27 -16.12
CA ALA A 125 -32.84 -4.32 -15.67
C ALA A 125 -33.02 -4.42 -14.15
N VAL A 126 -32.82 -3.30 -13.45
CA VAL A 126 -32.94 -3.19 -12.00
C VAL A 126 -34.04 -2.18 -11.68
N GLY A 127 -35.02 -2.61 -10.90
CA GLY A 127 -35.97 -1.71 -10.25
C GLY A 127 -35.35 -1.25 -8.93
N LEU A 128 -35.19 0.06 -8.74
CA LEU A 128 -34.55 0.64 -7.57
C LEU A 128 -35.54 1.59 -6.89
N VAL A 129 -35.89 1.32 -5.64
CA VAL A 129 -36.72 2.18 -4.80
C VAL A 129 -35.84 2.80 -3.71
N VAL A 130 -35.76 4.13 -3.70
CA VAL A 130 -34.98 4.88 -2.70
C VAL A 130 -35.92 5.83 -1.97
N ASP A 131 -36.11 5.65 -0.67
CA ASP A 131 -37.10 6.38 0.15
C ASP A 131 -38.47 6.52 -0.57
N GLU A 132 -39.07 5.38 -0.93
CA GLU A 132 -40.36 5.28 -1.64
C GLU A 132 -40.38 5.84 -3.08
N GLN A 133 -39.26 6.35 -3.60
CA GLN A 133 -39.17 6.85 -4.97
C GLN A 133 -38.65 5.77 -5.92
N PRO A 134 -39.44 5.35 -6.93
CA PRO A 134 -39.03 4.30 -7.85
C PRO A 134 -38.21 4.84 -9.02
N PHE A 135 -37.18 4.08 -9.37
CA PHE A 135 -36.29 4.29 -10.50
C PHE A 135 -36.13 2.98 -11.28
N ARG A 136 -36.05 3.10 -12.59
CA ARG A 136 -35.61 2.05 -13.50
C ARG A 136 -34.15 2.28 -13.84
N VAL A 137 -33.31 1.30 -13.56
CA VAL A 137 -31.91 1.31 -13.93
C VAL A 137 -31.69 0.20 -14.94
N HIS A 138 -31.17 0.54 -16.11
CA HIS A 138 -30.83 -0.45 -17.13
C HIS A 138 -29.35 -0.37 -17.45
N VAL A 139 -28.67 -1.50 -17.33
CA VAL A 139 -27.30 -1.66 -17.78
C VAL A 139 -27.35 -2.49 -19.06
N ASP A 140 -26.79 -1.97 -20.14
CA ASP A 140 -26.65 -2.70 -21.40
C ASP A 140 -25.25 -2.46 -21.98
N ARG A 141 -24.42 -3.50 -21.97
CA ARG A 141 -23.09 -3.54 -22.62
C ARG A 141 -22.24 -2.30 -22.34
N GLY A 142 -22.06 -1.99 -21.06
CA GLY A 142 -21.25 -0.86 -20.61
C GLY A 142 -21.94 0.51 -20.72
N ARG A 143 -23.25 0.55 -20.99
CA ARG A 143 -24.08 1.77 -20.86
C ARG A 143 -25.01 1.64 -19.66
N LEU A 144 -25.14 2.73 -18.91
CA LEU A 144 -26.04 2.83 -17.76
C LEU A 144 -27.11 3.88 -18.08
N GLU A 145 -28.37 3.45 -18.11
CA GLU A 145 -29.53 4.33 -18.21
C GLU A 145 -30.28 4.34 -16.88
N ILE A 146 -30.68 5.53 -16.42
CA ILE A 146 -31.46 5.69 -15.18
C ILE A 146 -32.63 6.60 -15.47
N VAL A 147 -33.84 6.11 -15.23
CA VAL A 147 -35.09 6.83 -15.47
C VAL A 147 -35.98 6.73 -14.23
N ARG A 148 -36.67 7.80 -13.86
CA ARG A 148 -37.68 7.75 -12.79
C ARG A 148 -38.90 6.94 -13.22
N GLY A 149 -39.41 6.10 -12.32
CA GLY A 149 -40.62 5.32 -12.53
C GLY A 149 -40.49 3.89 -12.04
N ALA A 150 -41.64 3.23 -11.87
CA ALA A 150 -41.68 1.82 -11.50
C ALA A 150 -41.18 0.94 -12.66
N ALA A 151 -40.54 -0.17 -12.30
CA ALA A 151 -40.04 -1.16 -13.22
C ALA A 151 -40.52 -2.55 -12.79
N PRO A 152 -41.83 -2.86 -12.89
CA PRO A 152 -42.39 -4.12 -12.38
C PRO A 152 -41.77 -5.36 -13.04
N ASP A 153 -41.29 -5.23 -14.28
CA ASP A 153 -40.66 -6.31 -15.06
C ASP A 153 -39.13 -6.36 -14.93
N ALA A 154 -38.54 -5.76 -13.89
CA ALA A 154 -37.09 -5.78 -13.68
C ALA A 154 -36.59 -7.16 -13.22
N ASP A 155 -35.35 -7.51 -13.59
CA ASP A 155 -34.67 -8.76 -13.20
C ASP A 155 -34.48 -8.85 -11.67
N VAL A 156 -34.35 -7.69 -11.01
CA VAL A 156 -34.28 -7.57 -9.55
C VAL A 156 -34.88 -6.24 -9.08
N GLN A 157 -35.56 -6.27 -7.92
CA GLN A 157 -36.02 -5.09 -7.19
C GLN A 157 -35.13 -4.85 -5.98
N LEU A 158 -34.63 -3.63 -5.84
CA LEU A 158 -33.81 -3.16 -4.73
C LEU A 158 -34.54 -2.04 -4.01
N THR A 159 -34.66 -2.13 -2.68
CA THR A 159 -35.27 -1.08 -1.84
C THR A 159 -34.27 -0.64 -0.78
N THR A 160 -33.98 0.65 -0.69
CA THR A 160 -32.90 1.18 0.17
C THR A 160 -33.14 2.64 0.53
N ASP A 161 -32.29 3.19 1.40
CA ASP A 161 -32.22 4.62 1.70
C ASP A 161 -31.05 5.30 0.94
N PRO A 162 -31.07 6.65 0.78
CA PRO A 162 -30.04 7.40 0.05
C PRO A 162 -28.62 7.15 0.55
N HIS A 163 -28.43 7.08 1.87
CA HIS A 163 -27.10 6.89 2.47
C HIS A 163 -26.59 5.47 2.21
N THR A 164 -27.45 4.47 2.38
CA THR A 164 -27.10 3.07 2.11
C THR A 164 -26.79 2.87 0.63
N LEU A 165 -27.58 3.45 -0.30
CA LEU A 165 -27.28 3.39 -1.72
C LEU A 165 -25.91 3.99 -2.05
N ALA A 166 -25.64 5.22 -1.59
CA ALA A 166 -24.35 5.87 -1.83
C ALA A 166 -23.18 5.06 -1.25
N ALA A 167 -23.34 4.50 -0.05
CA ALA A 167 -22.33 3.66 0.57
C ALA A 167 -22.09 2.34 -0.19
N LEU A 168 -23.14 1.72 -0.74
CA LEU A 168 -23.04 0.50 -1.54
C LEU A 168 -22.29 0.75 -2.87
N VAL A 169 -22.61 1.85 -3.54
CA VAL A 169 -21.99 2.26 -4.83
C VAL A 169 -20.54 2.73 -4.63
N GLN A 170 -20.23 3.37 -3.51
CA GLN A 170 -18.86 3.75 -3.14
C GLN A 170 -18.02 2.58 -2.63
N GLY A 171 -18.63 1.40 -2.39
CA GLY A 171 -17.96 0.25 -1.81
C GLY A 171 -17.70 0.35 -0.30
N ALA A 172 -18.32 1.33 0.39
CA ALA A 172 -18.21 1.52 1.84
C ALA A 172 -19.09 0.58 2.67
N ARG A 173 -20.12 -0.03 2.07
CA ARG A 173 -20.95 -1.10 2.66
C ARG A 173 -21.01 -2.30 1.71
N ASP A 174 -21.19 -3.50 2.26
CA ASP A 174 -21.40 -4.73 1.51
C ASP A 174 -22.90 -4.95 1.23
N VAL A 175 -23.20 -5.60 0.10
CA VAL A 175 -24.59 -5.93 -0.27
C VAL A 175 -25.19 -6.88 0.75
N ASP A 176 -24.45 -7.94 1.11
CA ASP A 176 -24.96 -8.96 2.03
C ASP A 176 -25.14 -8.43 3.46
N GLY A 177 -24.26 -7.57 3.95
CA GLY A 177 -24.43 -6.93 5.26
C GLY A 177 -25.52 -5.87 5.28
N ALA A 178 -25.73 -5.12 4.18
CA ALA A 178 -26.88 -4.24 4.04
C ALA A 178 -28.21 -5.02 4.03
N CYS A 179 -28.25 -6.19 3.38
CA CYS A 179 -29.41 -7.09 3.43
C CYS A 179 -29.64 -7.63 4.85
N ARG A 180 -28.59 -8.14 5.53
CA ARG A 180 -28.69 -8.68 6.90
C ARG A 180 -29.14 -7.64 7.93
N SER A 181 -28.75 -6.39 7.75
CA SER A 181 -29.13 -5.29 8.63
C SER A 181 -30.50 -4.69 8.30
N GLY A 182 -31.16 -5.15 7.23
CA GLY A 182 -32.47 -4.66 6.81
C GLY A 182 -32.45 -3.30 6.09
N HIS A 183 -31.26 -2.76 5.81
CA HIS A 183 -31.12 -1.48 5.09
C HIS A 183 -31.21 -1.63 3.56
N LEU A 184 -31.07 -2.85 3.04
CA LEU A 184 -31.29 -3.18 1.63
C LEU A 184 -32.30 -4.33 1.52
N GLY A 185 -33.49 -4.04 1.00
CA GLY A 185 -34.45 -5.04 0.55
C GLY A 185 -34.10 -5.50 -0.86
N VAL A 186 -34.08 -6.82 -1.08
CA VAL A 186 -33.86 -7.41 -2.41
C VAL A 186 -34.99 -8.39 -2.69
N THR A 187 -35.72 -8.18 -3.78
CA THR A 187 -36.76 -9.10 -4.25
C THR A 187 -36.43 -9.53 -5.68
N GLY A 188 -36.37 -10.84 -5.94
CA GLY A 188 -35.85 -11.42 -7.20
C GLY A 188 -34.60 -12.24 -6.96
N ASP A 189 -33.71 -12.36 -7.96
CA ASP A 189 -32.44 -13.07 -7.83
C ASP A 189 -31.37 -12.22 -7.10
N PRO A 190 -30.92 -12.61 -5.89
CA PRO A 190 -29.87 -11.89 -5.16
C PRO A 190 -28.52 -11.86 -5.89
N GLY A 191 -28.26 -12.82 -6.79
CA GLY A 191 -27.08 -12.86 -7.64
C GLY A 191 -26.99 -11.65 -8.57
N VAL A 192 -28.11 -11.27 -9.18
CA VAL A 192 -28.23 -10.11 -10.07
C VAL A 192 -28.04 -8.80 -9.29
N GLY A 193 -28.54 -8.71 -8.06
CA GLY A 193 -28.29 -7.57 -7.17
C GLY A 193 -26.80 -7.41 -6.80
N ARG A 194 -26.10 -8.52 -6.54
CA ARG A 194 -24.65 -8.50 -6.29
C ARG A 194 -23.86 -8.11 -7.53
N GLU A 195 -24.22 -8.67 -8.68
CA GLU A 195 -23.61 -8.35 -9.97
C GLU A 195 -23.78 -6.85 -10.29
N PHE A 196 -24.99 -6.31 -10.11
CA PHE A 196 -25.30 -4.90 -10.30
C PHE A 196 -24.35 -4.00 -9.49
N PHE A 197 -24.24 -4.19 -8.17
CA PHE A 197 -23.33 -3.41 -7.33
C PHE A 197 -21.83 -3.73 -7.57
N GLY A 198 -21.52 -4.84 -8.24
CA GLY A 198 -20.17 -5.19 -8.68
C GLY A 198 -19.62 -4.25 -9.76
N HIS A 199 -20.48 -3.66 -10.59
CA HIS A 199 -20.10 -2.72 -11.65
C HIS A 199 -19.64 -1.33 -11.17
N PHE A 200 -19.76 -1.06 -9.87
CA PHE A 200 -19.45 0.24 -9.27
C PHE A 200 -18.23 0.17 -8.31
N GLY A 201 -17.75 -1.04 -7.99
CA GLY A 201 -16.69 -1.27 -7.00
C GLY A 201 -15.26 -1.27 -7.57
N ASP A 202 -14.37 -0.56 -6.87
CA ASP A 202 -12.90 -0.47 -7.02
C ASP A 202 -12.31 0.43 -8.12
N ARG A 203 -11.74 1.58 -7.70
CA ARG A 203 -10.86 2.42 -8.56
C ARG A 203 -9.42 2.59 -8.09
N ILE A 204 -9.05 2.10 -6.90
CA ILE A 204 -7.63 2.04 -6.49
C ILE A 204 -7.34 0.62 -5.99
N GLY A 205 -7.18 -0.32 -6.93
CA GLY A 205 -6.70 -1.65 -6.61
C GLY A 205 -5.28 -1.60 -6.05
N ARG A 206 -4.93 -2.55 -5.17
CA ARG A 206 -3.56 -2.68 -4.61
C ARG A 206 -2.50 -2.81 -5.70
N LYS A 207 -2.86 -3.33 -6.88
CA LYS A 207 -2.01 -3.32 -8.10
C LYS A 207 -1.53 -1.90 -8.47
N ASN A 208 -2.41 -0.90 -8.42
CA ASN A 208 -2.05 0.48 -8.75
C ASN A 208 -1.14 1.09 -7.67
N VAL A 209 -1.33 0.73 -6.40
CA VAL A 209 -0.44 1.14 -5.30
C VAL A 209 0.94 0.51 -5.46
N LEU A 210 1.03 -0.78 -5.79
CA LEU A 210 2.30 -1.46 -6.06
C LEU A 210 3.00 -0.85 -7.28
N ILE A 211 2.29 -0.55 -8.36
CA ILE A 211 2.87 0.14 -9.53
C ILE A 211 3.34 1.55 -9.13
N ALA A 212 2.54 2.31 -8.39
CA ALA A 212 2.91 3.65 -7.93
C ALA A 212 4.17 3.61 -7.04
N THR A 213 4.30 2.64 -6.15
CA THR A 213 5.51 2.48 -5.32
C THR A 213 6.74 2.12 -6.16
N LEU A 214 6.63 1.24 -7.17
CA LEU A 214 7.73 0.95 -8.10
C LEU A 214 8.20 2.22 -8.81
N LEU A 215 7.24 2.99 -9.34
CA LEU A 215 7.53 4.22 -10.08
C LEU A 215 8.09 5.30 -9.16
N LEU A 216 7.67 5.35 -7.89
CA LEU A 216 8.21 6.26 -6.90
C LEU A 216 9.67 5.94 -6.58
N VAL A 217 9.97 4.69 -6.20
CA VAL A 217 11.35 4.27 -5.85
C VAL A 217 12.25 4.32 -7.07
N GLY A 218 11.81 3.71 -8.17
CA GLY A 218 12.54 3.64 -9.42
C GLY A 218 12.78 5.00 -10.04
N GLY A 219 11.73 5.83 -10.10
CA GLY A 219 11.81 7.20 -10.59
C GLY A 219 12.72 8.06 -9.73
N ALA A 220 12.60 8.01 -8.39
CA ALA A 220 13.52 8.73 -7.51
C ALA A 220 14.98 8.28 -7.70
N THR A 221 15.23 6.98 -7.84
CA THR A 221 16.58 6.43 -8.10
C THR A 221 17.15 6.96 -9.41
N PHE A 222 16.37 6.94 -10.48
CA PHE A 222 16.77 7.45 -11.78
C PHE A 222 17.06 8.96 -11.76
N LEU A 223 16.19 9.73 -11.09
CA LEU A 223 16.29 11.19 -11.00
C LEU A 223 17.48 11.66 -10.15
N ILE A 224 17.98 10.86 -9.20
CA ILE A 224 19.24 11.16 -8.48
C ILE A 224 20.39 11.36 -9.47
N GLY A 225 20.44 10.60 -10.57
CA GLY A 225 21.43 10.75 -11.61
C GLY A 225 21.44 12.12 -12.30
N PHE A 226 20.38 12.93 -12.15
CA PHE A 226 20.25 14.28 -12.71
C PHE A 226 20.44 15.41 -11.69
N VAL A 227 20.65 15.09 -10.41
CA VAL A 227 20.83 16.11 -9.37
C VAL A 227 22.11 16.92 -9.65
N PRO A 228 22.04 18.26 -9.83
CA PRO A 228 23.22 19.09 -10.04
C PRO A 228 24.19 19.05 -8.84
N SER A 229 25.46 19.39 -9.08
CA SER A 229 26.46 19.42 -8.00
C SER A 229 26.18 20.57 -7.02
N TYR A 230 26.80 20.47 -5.84
CA TYR A 230 26.77 21.54 -4.85
C TYR A 230 27.29 22.86 -5.42
N ASP A 231 28.29 22.82 -6.30
CA ASP A 231 28.83 24.04 -6.92
C ASP A 231 27.82 24.75 -7.84
N THR A 232 26.79 24.04 -8.32
CA THR A 232 25.79 24.59 -9.24
C THR A 232 24.58 25.16 -8.49
N ILE A 233 24.07 24.46 -7.47
CA ILE A 233 22.81 24.80 -6.79
C ILE A 233 22.94 24.93 -5.27
N GLY A 234 24.15 24.88 -4.74
CA GLY A 234 24.46 24.99 -3.31
C GLY A 234 23.74 23.94 -2.46
N ILE A 235 23.20 24.39 -1.33
CA ILE A 235 22.52 23.54 -0.34
C ILE A 235 21.27 22.82 -0.89
N ALA A 236 20.71 23.27 -2.02
CA ALA A 236 19.60 22.58 -2.66
C ALA A 236 20.00 21.17 -3.15
N ALA A 237 21.26 20.92 -3.51
CA ALA A 237 21.72 19.60 -3.94
C ALA A 237 21.58 18.52 -2.85
N PRO A 238 22.16 18.67 -1.64
CA PRO A 238 21.96 17.71 -0.56
C PRO A 238 20.50 17.64 -0.10
N VAL A 239 19.73 18.74 -0.12
CA VAL A 239 18.29 18.71 0.22
C VAL A 239 17.50 17.85 -0.77
N LEU A 240 17.74 17.99 -2.07
CA LEU A 240 17.12 17.16 -3.11
C LEU A 240 17.52 15.68 -2.97
N LEU A 241 18.79 15.40 -2.67
CA LEU A 241 19.26 14.04 -2.41
C LEU A 241 18.54 13.43 -1.20
N VAL A 242 18.40 14.19 -0.11
CA VAL A 242 17.65 13.75 1.08
C VAL A 242 16.18 13.52 0.74
N LEU A 243 15.55 14.41 -0.02
CA LEU A 243 14.16 14.25 -0.47
C LEU A 243 13.99 12.96 -1.29
N PHE A 244 14.84 12.71 -2.29
CA PHE A 244 14.79 11.47 -3.06
C PHE A 244 15.06 10.23 -2.19
N ARG A 245 15.97 10.31 -1.22
CA ARG A 245 16.22 9.22 -0.25
C ARG A 245 15.00 8.92 0.61
N LEU A 246 14.27 9.95 1.04
CA LEU A 246 13.01 9.78 1.78
C LEU A 246 11.95 9.10 0.90
N LEU A 247 11.78 9.56 -0.34
CA LEU A 247 10.85 8.95 -1.31
C LEU A 247 11.19 7.47 -1.58
N GLN A 248 12.47 7.14 -1.76
CA GLN A 248 12.95 5.77 -1.90
C GLN A 248 12.65 4.94 -0.64
N GLY A 249 12.89 5.48 0.55
CA GLY A 249 12.63 4.80 1.82
C GLY A 249 11.16 4.41 2.00
N PHE A 250 10.24 5.35 1.76
CA PHE A 250 8.80 5.08 1.86
C PHE A 250 8.32 4.02 0.86
N GLY A 251 8.84 4.05 -0.36
CA GLY A 251 8.41 3.11 -1.40
C GLY A 251 9.06 1.73 -1.29
N ALA A 252 10.36 1.65 -0.97
CA ALA A 252 11.12 0.40 -0.94
C ALA A 252 10.55 -0.59 0.07
N GLY A 253 10.06 -0.07 1.21
CA GLY A 253 9.51 -0.91 2.26
C GLY A 253 8.20 -1.60 1.88
N ALA A 254 7.31 -0.84 1.21
CA ALA A 254 6.06 -1.33 0.66
C ALA A 254 6.31 -2.32 -0.49
N GLU A 255 7.25 -1.99 -1.37
CA GLU A 255 7.64 -2.80 -2.52
C GLU A 255 8.17 -4.19 -2.10
N TYR A 256 9.10 -4.23 -1.14
CA TYR A 256 9.65 -5.49 -0.65
C TYR A 256 8.57 -6.35 0.03
N SER A 257 7.77 -5.75 0.93
CA SER A 257 6.75 -6.49 1.68
C SER A 257 5.67 -7.04 0.75
N GLY A 258 5.27 -6.27 -0.27
CA GLY A 258 4.32 -6.73 -1.29
C GLY A 258 4.83 -7.91 -2.13
N ALA A 259 6.09 -7.85 -2.57
CA ALA A 259 6.70 -8.93 -3.34
C ALA A 259 6.82 -10.23 -2.51
N VAL A 260 7.23 -10.11 -1.25
CA VAL A 260 7.32 -11.24 -0.32
C VAL A 260 5.95 -11.87 -0.08
N ILE A 261 4.94 -11.07 0.26
CA ILE A 261 3.58 -11.56 0.51
C ILE A 261 3.05 -12.27 -0.75
N TYR A 262 3.27 -11.68 -1.92
CA TYR A 262 2.87 -12.30 -3.19
C TYR A 262 3.50 -13.68 -3.39
N ALA A 263 4.81 -13.80 -3.18
CA ALA A 263 5.53 -15.05 -3.35
C ALA A 263 5.09 -16.12 -2.32
N VAL A 264 4.90 -15.72 -1.06
CA VAL A 264 4.54 -16.64 0.03
C VAL A 264 3.07 -17.09 -0.04
N GLU A 265 2.14 -16.21 -0.45
CA GLU A 265 0.72 -16.56 -0.57
C GLU A 265 0.43 -17.53 -1.72
N HIS A 266 1.26 -17.53 -2.77
CA HIS A 266 1.17 -18.50 -3.87
C HIS A 266 1.97 -19.78 -3.63
N ALA A 267 2.76 -19.84 -2.56
CA ALA A 267 3.63 -20.97 -2.30
C ALA A 267 2.88 -22.16 -1.69
N PRO A 268 3.28 -23.40 -2.04
CA PRO A 268 2.83 -24.60 -1.33
C PRO A 268 3.11 -24.48 0.19
N PRO A 269 2.23 -25.01 1.08
CA PRO A 269 2.35 -24.84 2.53
C PRO A 269 3.69 -25.27 3.12
N ASP A 270 4.34 -26.27 2.53
CA ASP A 270 5.61 -26.86 2.94
C ASP A 270 6.85 -26.17 2.35
N ARG A 271 6.67 -25.18 1.44
CA ARG A 271 7.78 -24.55 0.69
C ARG A 271 7.75 -23.02 0.75
N ARG A 272 6.99 -22.44 1.67
CA ARG A 272 6.84 -20.99 1.81
C ARG A 272 8.17 -20.27 2.06
N GLY A 273 9.10 -20.90 2.79
CA GLY A 273 10.45 -20.39 2.99
C GLY A 273 11.18 -20.24 1.66
N TRP A 274 11.27 -21.31 0.88
CA TRP A 274 11.90 -21.31 -0.45
C TRP A 274 11.29 -20.28 -1.41
N PHE A 275 9.97 -20.20 -1.53
CA PHE A 275 9.34 -19.23 -2.41
C PHE A 275 9.52 -17.79 -1.90
N GLY A 276 9.45 -17.59 -0.59
CA GLY A 276 9.71 -16.29 0.04
C GLY A 276 11.15 -15.81 -0.11
N SER A 277 12.13 -16.72 -0.24
CA SER A 277 13.55 -16.38 -0.29
C SER A 277 13.97 -15.66 -1.57
N TRP A 278 13.18 -15.73 -2.65
CA TRP A 278 13.45 -15.03 -3.90
C TRP A 278 13.55 -13.51 -3.73
N SER A 279 12.76 -12.91 -2.83
CA SER A 279 12.82 -11.47 -2.57
C SER A 279 14.12 -11.06 -1.85
N PRO A 280 14.50 -11.67 -0.70
CA PRO A 280 15.85 -11.54 -0.13
C PRO A 280 16.99 -11.78 -1.11
N MET A 281 16.92 -12.83 -1.95
CA MET A 281 17.94 -13.10 -2.97
C MET A 281 18.03 -11.96 -3.99
N GLY A 282 16.90 -11.39 -4.40
CA GLY A 282 16.84 -10.23 -5.27
C GLY A 282 17.54 -9.00 -4.68
N VAL A 283 17.44 -8.79 -3.36
CA VAL A 283 18.18 -7.73 -2.66
C VAL A 283 19.69 -7.98 -2.74
N SER A 284 20.15 -9.17 -2.38
CA SER A 284 21.58 -9.51 -2.44
C SER A 284 22.15 -9.44 -3.86
N LEU A 285 21.40 -9.94 -4.85
CA LEU A 285 21.78 -9.85 -6.26
C LEU A 285 21.82 -8.40 -6.75
N GLY A 286 20.84 -7.58 -6.36
CA GLY A 286 20.82 -6.15 -6.66
C GLY A 286 22.02 -5.41 -6.07
N THR A 287 22.41 -5.73 -4.84
CA THR A 287 23.62 -5.19 -4.21
C THR A 287 24.88 -5.59 -4.99
N LEU A 288 25.02 -6.87 -5.37
CA LEU A 288 26.17 -7.34 -6.14
C LEU A 288 26.25 -6.68 -7.53
N LEU A 289 25.12 -6.55 -8.23
CA LEU A 289 25.06 -5.86 -9.52
C LEU A 289 25.42 -4.38 -9.36
N ALA A 290 24.90 -3.70 -8.35
CA ALA A 290 25.23 -2.31 -8.06
C ALA A 290 26.73 -2.14 -7.76
N SER A 291 27.31 -3.02 -6.93
CA SER A 291 28.74 -3.04 -6.64
C SER A 291 29.58 -3.30 -7.88
N GLY A 292 29.17 -4.24 -8.75
CA GLY A 292 29.86 -4.55 -10.00
C GLY A 292 29.84 -3.39 -11.01
N VAL A 293 28.68 -2.76 -11.20
CA VAL A 293 28.55 -1.57 -12.07
C VAL A 293 29.39 -0.41 -11.50
N PHE A 294 29.34 -0.18 -10.19
CA PHE A 294 30.14 0.87 -9.56
C PHE A 294 31.64 0.59 -9.68
N ALA A 295 32.08 -0.67 -9.52
CA ALA A 295 33.46 -1.06 -9.71
C ALA A 295 33.94 -0.80 -11.15
N LEU A 296 33.11 -1.12 -12.14
CA LEU A 296 33.40 -0.84 -13.55
C LEU A 296 33.50 0.67 -13.82
N VAL A 297 32.55 1.45 -13.33
CA VAL A 297 32.56 2.91 -13.51
C VAL A 297 33.74 3.55 -12.77
N SER A 298 34.18 2.96 -11.66
CA SER A 298 35.35 3.42 -10.90
C SER A 298 36.69 3.17 -11.60
N THR A 299 36.73 2.47 -12.74
CA THR A 299 37.95 2.36 -13.56
C THR A 299 38.20 3.57 -14.44
N LEU A 300 37.23 4.50 -14.53
CA LEU A 300 37.40 5.76 -15.23
C LEU A 300 38.44 6.66 -14.52
N PRO A 301 39.12 7.57 -15.25
CA PRO A 301 39.92 8.61 -14.64
C PRO A 301 39.13 9.41 -13.60
N GLU A 302 39.76 9.81 -12.50
CA GLU A 302 39.10 10.44 -11.35
C GLU A 302 38.25 11.67 -11.75
N GLU A 303 38.77 12.52 -12.64
CA GLU A 303 38.05 13.69 -13.16
C GLU A 303 36.76 13.30 -13.92
N GLN A 304 36.79 12.21 -14.70
CA GLN A 304 35.61 11.71 -15.42
C GLN A 304 34.61 11.05 -14.47
N PHE A 305 35.12 10.31 -13.48
CA PHE A 305 34.29 9.68 -12.47
C PHE A 305 33.50 10.72 -11.67
N LEU A 306 34.16 11.77 -11.18
CA LEU A 306 33.56 12.83 -10.36
C LEU A 306 32.62 13.75 -11.16
N SER A 307 32.90 13.97 -12.45
CA SER A 307 32.05 14.83 -13.31
C SER A 307 30.74 14.14 -13.72
N TRP A 308 30.80 12.92 -14.24
CA TRP A 308 29.60 12.24 -14.76
C TRP A 308 29.54 10.74 -14.48
N GLY A 309 30.68 10.06 -14.30
CA GLY A 309 30.73 8.59 -14.16
C GLY A 309 29.80 8.08 -13.06
N TRP A 310 29.85 8.69 -11.86
CA TRP A 310 29.02 8.29 -10.72
C TRP A 310 27.49 8.35 -10.98
N ARG A 311 27.03 9.06 -12.02
CA ARG A 311 25.61 9.19 -12.39
C ARG A 311 25.09 7.97 -13.17
N VAL A 312 25.97 7.28 -13.91
CA VAL A 312 25.63 6.17 -14.81
C VAL A 312 24.85 5.03 -14.13
N PRO A 313 25.23 4.54 -12.92
CA PRO A 313 24.49 3.47 -12.26
C PRO A 313 23.02 3.84 -11.99
N PHE A 314 22.75 5.11 -11.70
CA PHE A 314 21.38 5.61 -11.47
C PHE A 314 20.58 5.62 -12.77
N TRP A 315 21.17 6.01 -13.89
CA TRP A 315 20.48 6.01 -15.18
C TRP A 315 20.13 4.60 -15.66
N ILE A 316 21.07 3.65 -15.52
CA ILE A 316 20.86 2.24 -15.91
C ILE A 316 19.71 1.60 -15.10
N SER A 317 19.46 2.08 -13.87
CA SER A 317 18.37 1.55 -13.03
C SER A 317 16.98 1.64 -13.69
N ILE A 318 16.76 2.55 -14.65
CA ILE A 318 15.48 2.67 -15.37
C ILE A 318 15.10 1.41 -16.13
N VAL A 319 16.09 0.62 -16.58
CA VAL A 319 15.86 -0.65 -17.27
C VAL A 319 15.23 -1.65 -16.29
N LEU A 320 15.74 -1.73 -15.06
CA LEU A 320 15.17 -2.58 -14.01
C LEU A 320 13.76 -2.14 -13.63
N VAL A 321 13.52 -0.83 -13.58
CA VAL A 321 12.17 -0.27 -13.35
C VAL A 321 11.23 -0.65 -14.47
N GLY A 322 11.65 -0.56 -15.73
CA GLY A 322 10.86 -0.95 -16.90
C GLY A 322 10.50 -2.44 -16.90
N VAL A 323 11.47 -3.32 -16.63
CA VAL A 323 11.23 -4.76 -16.49
C VAL A 323 10.27 -5.04 -15.32
N GLY A 324 10.49 -4.41 -14.16
CA GLY A 324 9.60 -4.53 -13.01
C GLY A 324 8.18 -4.07 -13.30
N LEU A 325 8.02 -2.99 -14.08
CA LEU A 325 6.72 -2.45 -14.47
C LEU A 325 6.00 -3.41 -15.41
N TYR A 326 6.69 -3.94 -16.42
CA TYR A 326 6.14 -4.93 -17.34
C TYR A 326 5.64 -6.18 -16.61
N LEU A 327 6.45 -6.71 -15.69
CA LEU A 327 6.07 -7.87 -14.87
C LEU A 327 4.86 -7.55 -13.98
N ARG A 328 4.83 -6.38 -13.31
CA ARG A 328 3.69 -5.97 -12.46
C ARG A 328 2.40 -5.77 -13.25
N LEU A 329 2.49 -5.26 -14.48
CA LEU A 329 1.32 -5.12 -15.35
C LEU A 329 0.75 -6.48 -15.77
N SER A 330 1.60 -7.50 -15.87
CA SER A 330 1.26 -8.86 -16.35
C SER A 330 0.78 -9.81 -15.25
N LEU A 331 1.03 -9.52 -13.97
CA LEU A 331 0.62 -10.38 -12.84
C LEU A 331 -0.84 -10.14 -12.42
N ALA A 332 -1.53 -11.25 -12.10
CA ALA A 332 -2.85 -11.27 -11.45
C ALA A 332 -2.74 -11.00 -9.94
N GLU A 333 -3.79 -10.46 -9.32
CA GLU A 333 -3.84 -10.22 -7.86
C GLU A 333 -3.78 -11.54 -7.05
N THR A 334 -3.29 -11.49 -5.81
CA THR A 334 -3.17 -12.72 -4.98
C THR A 334 -4.54 -13.31 -4.66
N PRO A 335 -4.69 -14.65 -4.59
CA PRO A 335 -5.98 -15.30 -4.32
C PRO A 335 -6.56 -14.92 -2.96
N VAL A 336 -5.71 -14.67 -1.96
CA VAL A 336 -6.12 -14.18 -0.64
C VAL A 336 -6.75 -12.79 -0.74
N PHE A 337 -6.17 -11.93 -1.56
CA PHE A 337 -6.71 -10.60 -1.79
C PHE A 337 -7.98 -10.64 -2.64
N ALA A 338 -8.04 -11.49 -3.66
CA ALA A 338 -9.25 -11.71 -4.45
C ALA A 338 -10.43 -12.17 -3.56
N GLN A 339 -10.21 -13.14 -2.67
CA GLN A 339 -11.22 -13.62 -1.71
C GLN A 339 -11.59 -12.56 -0.66
N ALA A 340 -10.64 -11.77 -0.16
CA ALA A 340 -10.92 -10.68 0.77
C ALA A 340 -11.70 -9.53 0.11
N ARG A 341 -11.46 -9.29 -1.19
CA ARG A 341 -12.20 -8.33 -2.02
C ARG A 341 -13.62 -8.80 -2.30
N GLU A 342 -13.80 -10.08 -2.61
CA GLU A 342 -15.11 -10.74 -2.73
C GLU A 342 -15.90 -10.67 -1.41
N ARG A 343 -15.23 -10.81 -0.26
CA ARG A 343 -15.83 -10.69 1.08
C ARG A 343 -15.95 -9.24 1.60
N ARG A 344 -15.47 -8.24 0.84
CA ARG A 344 -15.43 -6.80 1.20
C ARG A 344 -14.84 -6.49 2.60
N ASP A 345 -13.88 -7.29 3.04
CA ASP A 345 -13.29 -7.20 4.39
C ASP A 345 -12.07 -6.26 4.43
N VAL A 346 -12.20 -5.09 3.78
CA VAL A 346 -11.10 -4.12 3.61
C VAL A 346 -11.13 -3.10 4.73
N LEU A 347 -10.25 -3.27 5.72
CA LEU A 347 -10.13 -2.35 6.86
C LEU A 347 -9.69 -0.94 6.40
N ARG A 348 -10.42 0.11 6.83
CA ARG A 348 -10.07 1.52 6.57
C ARG A 348 -8.74 1.93 7.21
N THR A 349 -8.40 1.37 8.38
CA THR A 349 -7.16 1.65 9.12
C THR A 349 -6.42 0.35 9.48
N PRO A 350 -5.83 -0.37 8.50
CA PRO A 350 -5.25 -1.68 8.73
C PRO A 350 -4.12 -1.67 9.76
N ILE A 351 -3.32 -0.59 9.82
CA ILE A 351 -2.19 -0.46 10.76
C ILE A 351 -2.68 -0.33 12.20
N ALA A 352 -3.63 0.58 12.44
CA ALA A 352 -4.21 0.77 13.78
C ALA A 352 -4.94 -0.50 14.25
N HIS A 353 -5.61 -1.19 13.33
CA HIS A 353 -6.23 -2.48 13.63
C HIS A 353 -5.19 -3.56 13.96
N ALA A 354 -4.09 -3.65 13.20
CA ALA A 354 -3.00 -4.59 13.47
C ALA A 354 -2.37 -4.38 14.86
N LEU A 355 -2.13 -3.12 15.25
CA LEU A 355 -1.59 -2.77 16.56
C LEU A 355 -2.50 -3.20 17.71
N LYS A 356 -3.82 -3.13 17.53
CA LYS A 356 -4.79 -3.53 18.56
C LYS A 356 -5.04 -5.03 18.61
N THR A 357 -5.15 -5.67 17.45
CA THR A 357 -5.56 -7.08 17.35
C THR A 357 -4.40 -8.07 17.35
N GLN A 358 -3.22 -7.66 16.86
CA GLN A 358 -2.04 -8.51 16.74
C GLN A 358 -0.76 -7.82 17.29
N PRO A 359 -0.80 -7.23 18.51
CA PRO A 359 0.34 -6.49 19.08
C PRO A 359 1.57 -7.39 19.28
N ARG A 360 1.37 -8.66 19.63
CA ARG A 360 2.46 -9.62 19.80
C ARG A 360 3.23 -9.83 18.51
N SER A 361 2.54 -10.11 17.40
CA SER A 361 3.17 -10.24 16.08
C SER A 361 3.92 -8.97 15.68
N PHE A 362 3.34 -7.81 15.99
CA PHE A 362 3.95 -6.51 15.72
C PHE A 362 5.28 -6.30 16.46
N VAL A 363 5.31 -6.57 17.77
CA VAL A 363 6.54 -6.47 18.59
C VAL A 363 7.58 -7.50 18.18
N VAL A 364 7.15 -8.73 17.83
CA VAL A 364 8.06 -9.79 17.34
C VAL A 364 8.76 -9.34 16.07
N VAL A 365 8.05 -8.75 15.10
CA VAL A 365 8.66 -8.25 13.86
C VAL A 365 9.63 -7.10 14.12
N ILE A 366 9.28 -6.16 15.00
CA ILE A 366 10.19 -5.07 15.40
C ILE A 366 11.45 -5.64 16.04
N GLY A 367 11.31 -6.49 17.06
CA GLY A 367 12.44 -7.08 17.78
C GLY A 367 13.31 -7.99 16.90
N ALA A 368 12.70 -8.71 15.95
CA ALA A 368 13.43 -9.52 14.99
C ALA A 368 14.36 -8.68 14.09
N ARG A 369 13.96 -7.44 13.77
CA ARG A 369 14.77 -6.51 12.96
C ARG A 369 15.99 -5.94 13.68
N PHE A 370 16.06 -6.01 15.01
CA PHE A 370 17.18 -5.43 15.75
C PHE A 370 18.53 -6.02 15.33
N ALA A 371 18.69 -7.34 15.39
CA ALA A 371 19.92 -8.00 15.01
C ALA A 371 20.11 -8.01 13.50
N GLU A 372 19.12 -8.49 12.74
CA GLU A 372 19.28 -8.67 11.30
C GLU A 372 19.62 -7.34 10.59
N ASN A 373 18.95 -6.24 10.93
CA ASN A 373 19.16 -4.99 10.22
C ASN A 373 20.39 -4.23 10.72
N ALA A 374 20.62 -4.18 12.04
CA ALA A 374 21.81 -3.52 12.58
C ALA A 374 23.08 -4.27 12.16
N LEU A 375 23.13 -5.60 12.31
CA LEU A 375 24.29 -6.40 11.92
C LEU A 375 24.46 -6.44 10.40
N GLY A 376 23.36 -6.36 9.65
CA GLY A 376 23.35 -6.17 8.21
C GLY A 376 24.02 -4.87 7.74
N TYR A 377 24.17 -3.86 8.62
CA TYR A 377 24.99 -2.67 8.36
C TYR A 377 26.36 -2.74 9.03
N LEU A 378 26.45 -3.31 10.23
CA LEU A 378 27.71 -3.36 10.98
C LEU A 378 28.76 -4.23 10.27
N PHE A 379 28.39 -5.42 9.81
CA PHE A 379 29.33 -6.30 9.12
C PHE A 379 29.82 -5.72 7.78
N PRO A 380 28.96 -5.36 6.81
CA PRO A 380 29.47 -4.92 5.51
C PRO A 380 29.87 -3.45 5.45
N THR A 381 29.24 -2.55 6.21
CA THR A 381 29.49 -1.10 6.06
C THR A 381 30.46 -0.58 7.13
N TRP A 382 30.14 -0.82 8.40
CA TRP A 382 30.97 -0.31 9.49
C TRP A 382 32.32 -1.04 9.56
N SER A 383 32.35 -2.36 9.36
CA SER A 383 33.63 -3.09 9.38
C SER A 383 34.58 -2.70 8.26
N ILE A 384 34.11 -2.19 7.10
CA ILE A 384 35.03 -1.61 6.09
C ILE A 384 35.78 -0.45 6.71
N SER A 385 35.08 0.45 7.40
CA SER A 385 35.70 1.59 8.07
C SER A 385 36.65 1.12 9.18
N TYR A 386 36.25 0.15 10.00
CA TYR A 386 37.12 -0.41 11.04
C TYR A 386 38.41 -1.03 10.46
N LEU A 387 38.28 -1.86 9.41
CA LEU A 387 39.42 -2.51 8.75
C LEU A 387 40.38 -1.49 8.15
N SER A 388 39.89 -0.46 7.46
CA SER A 388 40.75 0.49 6.77
C SER A 388 41.33 1.58 7.67
N THR A 389 40.57 2.06 8.66
CA THR A 389 40.99 3.19 9.50
C THR A 389 41.68 2.79 10.79
N GLN A 390 41.33 1.63 11.39
CA GLN A 390 41.88 1.20 12.67
C GLN A 390 42.91 0.08 12.54
N LEU A 391 42.66 -0.87 11.62
CA LEU A 391 43.52 -2.04 11.44
C LEU A 391 44.50 -1.91 10.26
N GLY A 392 44.41 -0.83 9.48
CA GLY A 392 45.36 -0.53 8.40
C GLY A 392 45.24 -1.43 7.16
N TYR A 393 44.15 -2.19 7.00
CA TYR A 393 43.92 -2.97 5.79
C TYR A 393 43.65 -2.06 4.59
N SER A 394 44.06 -2.52 3.39
CA SER A 394 43.72 -1.80 2.16
C SER A 394 42.20 -1.77 1.95
N ARG A 395 41.68 -0.66 1.40
CA ARG A 395 40.27 -0.53 1.04
C ARG A 395 39.82 -1.63 0.07
N THR A 396 40.70 -2.03 -0.86
CA THR A 396 40.46 -3.13 -1.80
C THR A 396 40.23 -4.45 -1.07
N THR A 397 41.04 -4.77 -0.07
CA THR A 397 40.88 -5.99 0.74
C THR A 397 39.53 -6.01 1.46
N ALA A 398 39.14 -4.89 2.07
CA ALA A 398 37.84 -4.78 2.76
C ALA A 398 36.66 -4.95 1.77
N LEU A 399 36.76 -4.34 0.58
CA LEU A 399 35.74 -4.49 -0.47
C LEU A 399 35.64 -5.92 -0.99
N ILE A 400 36.76 -6.62 -1.17
CA ILE A 400 36.79 -8.05 -1.56
C ILE A 400 36.08 -8.89 -0.48
N ALA A 401 36.41 -8.68 0.79
CA ALA A 401 35.79 -9.42 1.89
C ALA A 401 34.26 -9.23 1.93
N VAL A 402 33.78 -7.99 1.76
CA VAL A 402 32.34 -7.69 1.73
C VAL A 402 31.66 -8.24 0.49
N THR A 403 32.31 -8.21 -0.67
CA THR A 403 31.78 -8.79 -1.91
C THR A 403 31.60 -10.30 -1.74
N ILE A 404 32.62 -11.00 -1.24
CA ILE A 404 32.56 -12.45 -0.98
C ILE A 404 31.48 -12.76 0.06
N ALA A 405 31.37 -11.96 1.12
CA ALA A 405 30.34 -12.12 2.13
C ALA A 405 28.92 -11.92 1.56
N THR A 406 28.74 -11.00 0.62
CA THR A 406 27.46 -10.79 -0.07
C THR A 406 27.14 -11.95 -1.03
N CYS A 407 28.14 -12.51 -1.70
CA CYS A 407 27.96 -13.76 -2.47
C CYS A 407 27.57 -14.94 -1.55
N ALA A 408 28.21 -15.06 -0.38
CA ALA A 408 27.83 -16.05 0.61
C ALA A 408 26.39 -15.84 1.09
N GLN A 409 25.96 -14.59 1.30
CA GLN A 409 24.57 -14.26 1.62
C GLN A 409 23.60 -14.74 0.52
N LEU A 410 23.88 -14.42 -0.74
CA LEU A 410 23.04 -14.79 -1.89
C LEU A 410 22.81 -16.30 -1.96
N VAL A 411 23.85 -17.10 -1.68
CA VAL A 411 23.78 -18.57 -1.69
C VAL A 411 23.14 -19.12 -0.41
N MET A 412 23.43 -18.55 0.75
CA MET A 412 22.97 -19.09 2.03
C MET A 412 21.52 -18.72 2.37
N VAL A 413 21.01 -17.58 1.89
CA VAL A 413 19.61 -17.17 2.05
C VAL A 413 18.63 -18.29 1.67
N PRO A 414 18.68 -18.90 0.47
CA PRO A 414 17.78 -20.00 0.13
C PRO A 414 18.05 -21.25 0.99
N VAL A 415 19.29 -21.54 1.36
CA VAL A 415 19.64 -22.69 2.21
C VAL A 415 18.94 -22.59 3.57
N TRP A 416 19.04 -21.43 4.24
CA TRP A 416 18.37 -21.18 5.52
C TRP A 416 16.85 -21.15 5.39
N SER A 417 16.34 -20.65 4.27
CA SER A 417 14.91 -20.62 3.98
C SER A 417 14.33 -22.03 3.81
N ILE A 418 15.02 -22.91 3.06
CA ILE A 418 14.67 -24.33 2.94
C ILE A 418 14.80 -25.05 4.27
N LEU A 419 15.84 -24.75 5.06
CA LEU A 419 15.97 -25.35 6.40
C LEU A 419 14.79 -24.97 7.28
N SER A 420 14.32 -23.73 7.20
CA SER A 420 13.16 -23.27 7.96
C SER A 420 11.86 -23.98 7.53
N ASP A 421 11.78 -24.44 6.28
CA ASP A 421 10.68 -25.29 5.77
C ASP A 421 10.73 -26.74 6.32
N ARG A 422 11.79 -27.10 7.06
CA ARG A 422 11.96 -28.44 7.66
C ARG A 422 11.87 -28.43 9.17
N ILE A 423 12.55 -27.50 9.83
CA ILE A 423 12.67 -27.47 11.30
C ILE A 423 11.88 -26.32 11.94
N GLY A 424 11.36 -25.39 11.14
CA GLY A 424 10.54 -24.26 11.56
C GLY A 424 11.22 -22.89 11.42
N ARG A 425 10.43 -21.81 11.46
CA ARG A 425 10.91 -20.43 11.24
C ARG A 425 11.66 -19.92 12.45
N ARG A 426 11.07 -20.14 13.64
CA ARG A 426 11.58 -19.67 14.91
C ARG A 426 12.95 -20.25 15.26
N PRO A 427 13.22 -21.57 15.19
CA PRO A 427 14.52 -22.12 15.56
C PRO A 427 15.64 -21.69 14.59
N VAL A 428 15.36 -21.56 13.30
CA VAL A 428 16.36 -21.07 12.33
C VAL A 428 16.71 -19.61 12.61
N TYR A 429 15.69 -18.75 12.73
CA TYR A 429 15.91 -17.32 12.96
C TYR A 429 16.60 -17.05 14.30
N ALA A 430 16.09 -17.65 15.40
CA ALA A 430 16.69 -17.50 16.72
C ALA A 430 18.09 -18.12 16.79
N GLY A 431 18.32 -19.25 16.12
CA GLY A 431 19.64 -19.89 16.04
C GLY A 431 20.67 -19.02 15.33
N ALA A 432 20.28 -18.38 14.22
CA ALA A 432 21.14 -17.44 13.50
C ALA A 432 21.45 -16.17 14.32
N ALA A 433 20.45 -15.63 15.02
CA ALA A 433 20.66 -14.51 15.95
C ALA A 433 21.57 -14.90 17.12
N LEU A 434 21.39 -16.09 17.70
CA LEU A 434 22.25 -16.61 18.76
C LEU A 434 23.69 -16.84 18.26
N PHE A 435 23.86 -17.33 17.02
CA PHE A 435 25.17 -17.41 16.38
C PHE A 435 25.83 -16.04 16.32
N CYS A 436 25.13 -14.99 15.90
CA CYS A 436 25.67 -13.62 15.90
C CYS A 436 26.09 -13.16 17.30
N ALA A 437 25.29 -13.45 18.33
CA ALA A 437 25.64 -13.11 19.72
C ALA A 437 26.95 -13.80 20.15
N LEU A 438 27.09 -15.10 19.86
CA LEU A 438 28.28 -15.87 20.23
C LEU A 438 29.50 -15.52 19.36
N PHE A 439 29.27 -15.17 18.10
CA PHE A 439 30.30 -14.88 17.12
C PHE A 439 30.79 -13.43 17.16
N ALA A 440 30.09 -12.51 17.83
CA ALA A 440 30.47 -11.09 17.88
C ALA A 440 31.91 -10.86 18.37
N PHE A 441 32.33 -11.49 19.48
CA PHE A 441 33.70 -11.38 19.98
C PHE A 441 34.72 -12.13 19.10
N PRO A 442 34.51 -13.42 18.74
CA PRO A 442 35.37 -14.12 17.80
C PRO A 442 35.57 -13.37 16.47
N TYR A 443 34.54 -12.71 15.96
CA TYR A 443 34.61 -11.92 14.74
C TYR A 443 35.72 -10.86 14.82
N PHE A 444 35.73 -10.05 15.88
CA PHE A 444 36.77 -9.03 16.05
C PHE A 444 38.17 -9.61 16.29
N LEU A 445 38.26 -10.73 17.02
CA LEU A 445 39.54 -11.44 17.19
C LEU A 445 40.10 -11.91 15.85
N LEU A 446 39.24 -12.44 14.97
CA LEU A 446 39.61 -12.86 13.62
C LEU A 446 40.04 -11.66 12.76
N LEU A 447 39.35 -10.51 12.87
CA LEU A 447 39.72 -9.30 12.13
C LEU A 447 41.10 -8.76 12.53
N GLN A 448 41.49 -8.91 13.80
CA GLN A 448 42.76 -8.41 14.33
C GLN A 448 43.97 -9.30 13.98
N THR A 449 43.78 -10.44 13.32
CA THR A 449 44.86 -11.38 12.99
C THR A 449 45.87 -10.88 11.95
N GLY A 450 45.58 -9.80 11.23
CA GLY A 450 46.42 -9.33 10.12
C GLY A 450 46.31 -10.16 8.84
N SER A 451 45.55 -11.27 8.84
CA SER A 451 45.45 -12.20 7.72
C SER A 451 44.23 -11.93 6.84
N THR A 452 44.47 -11.60 5.56
CA THR A 452 43.39 -11.34 4.57
C THR A 452 42.42 -12.51 4.42
N PRO A 453 42.86 -13.77 4.23
CA PRO A 453 41.94 -14.92 4.16
C PRO A 453 41.05 -15.07 5.40
N VAL A 454 41.59 -14.79 6.59
CA VAL A 454 40.85 -14.89 7.86
C VAL A 454 39.78 -13.82 7.96
N VAL A 455 40.09 -12.58 7.56
CA VAL A 455 39.10 -11.48 7.49
C VAL A 455 37.98 -11.81 6.52
N VAL A 456 38.31 -12.31 5.34
CA VAL A 456 37.32 -12.72 4.32
C VAL A 456 36.42 -13.81 4.87
N PHE A 457 37.00 -14.84 5.50
CA PHE A 457 36.25 -15.93 6.13
C PHE A 457 35.34 -15.42 7.25
N ALA A 458 35.86 -14.57 8.15
CA ALA A 458 35.10 -14.02 9.27
C ALA A 458 33.88 -13.22 8.77
N MET A 459 34.07 -12.40 7.73
CA MET A 459 32.99 -11.63 7.12
C MET A 459 31.97 -12.54 6.43
N ALA A 460 32.43 -13.52 5.66
CA ALA A 460 31.57 -14.46 4.96
C ALA A 460 30.76 -15.33 5.93
N ALA A 461 31.34 -15.76 7.06
CA ALA A 461 30.64 -16.50 8.11
C ALA A 461 29.62 -15.61 8.82
N ALA A 462 30.00 -14.39 9.20
CA ALA A 462 29.10 -13.43 9.86
C ALA A 462 27.85 -13.13 9.02
N VAL A 463 28.04 -12.84 7.73
CA VAL A 463 26.94 -12.50 6.83
C VAL A 463 26.21 -13.75 6.34
N GLY A 464 26.92 -14.81 5.95
CA GLY A 464 26.35 -16.03 5.36
C GLY A 464 25.67 -16.97 6.36
N ILE A 465 26.09 -16.99 7.63
CA ILE A 465 25.45 -17.81 8.68
C ILE A 465 24.50 -16.93 9.49
N GLY A 466 25.00 -15.82 10.01
CA GLY A 466 24.25 -14.92 10.88
C GLY A 466 23.16 -14.14 10.15
N VAL A 467 23.58 -13.17 9.31
CA VAL A 467 22.62 -12.27 8.65
C VAL A 467 21.71 -13.04 7.69
N ALA A 468 22.25 -13.93 6.84
CA ALA A 468 21.46 -14.73 5.91
C ALA A 468 20.52 -15.71 6.63
N GLY A 469 20.94 -16.26 7.77
CA GLY A 469 20.12 -17.17 8.58
C GLY A 469 18.90 -16.49 9.22
N MET A 470 18.98 -15.19 9.46
CA MET A 470 17.82 -14.37 9.83
C MET A 470 17.04 -13.90 8.60
N PHE A 471 17.72 -13.34 7.59
CA PHE A 471 17.11 -12.69 6.43
C PHE A 471 16.35 -13.66 5.52
N GLY A 472 16.82 -14.91 5.39
CA GLY A 472 16.16 -15.96 4.61
C GLY A 472 14.74 -16.30 5.09
N PRO A 473 14.58 -16.90 6.29
CA PRO A 473 13.25 -17.26 6.81
C PRO A 473 12.35 -16.05 7.09
N GLN A 474 12.90 -14.83 7.17
CA GLN A 474 12.18 -13.60 7.48
C GLN A 474 10.96 -13.38 6.58
N ALA A 475 11.11 -13.64 5.28
CA ALA A 475 10.06 -13.44 4.29
C ALA A 475 8.81 -14.26 4.62
N ALA A 476 8.98 -15.56 4.87
CA ALA A 476 7.89 -16.45 5.28
C ALA A 476 7.40 -16.11 6.70
N TYR A 477 8.32 -15.94 7.65
CA TYR A 477 7.97 -15.73 9.05
C TYR A 477 7.10 -14.50 9.26
N PHE A 478 7.49 -13.35 8.70
CA PHE A 478 6.76 -12.10 8.90
C PHE A 478 5.41 -12.10 8.19
N THR A 479 5.32 -12.77 7.05
CA THR A 479 4.06 -12.94 6.31
C THR A 479 3.07 -13.80 7.08
N GLU A 480 3.55 -14.89 7.68
CA GLU A 480 2.73 -15.85 8.43
C GLU A 480 2.31 -15.31 9.82
N LEU A 481 3.05 -14.35 10.40
CA LEU A 481 2.73 -13.75 11.69
C LEU A 481 1.47 -12.88 11.70
N PHE A 482 1.05 -12.37 10.54
CA PHE A 482 -0.12 -11.50 10.43
C PHE A 482 -1.27 -12.16 9.67
N GLY A 483 -2.48 -11.93 10.16
CA GLY A 483 -3.71 -12.40 9.51
C GLY A 483 -3.97 -11.69 8.16
N PRO A 484 -4.71 -12.32 7.23
CA PRO A 484 -4.89 -11.82 5.85
C PRO A 484 -5.30 -10.34 5.74
N ARG A 485 -6.20 -9.87 6.62
CA ARG A 485 -6.74 -8.50 6.57
C ARG A 485 -5.70 -7.42 6.84
N VAL A 486 -4.75 -7.71 7.72
CA VAL A 486 -3.74 -6.74 8.19
C VAL A 486 -2.33 -7.06 7.71
N ARG A 487 -2.12 -8.21 7.04
CA ARG A 487 -0.81 -8.74 6.67
C ARG A 487 0.09 -7.73 5.97
N TYR A 488 -0.40 -7.13 4.90
CA TYR A 488 0.39 -6.17 4.11
C TYR A 488 0.83 -4.97 4.96
N SER A 489 -0.12 -4.29 5.58
CA SER A 489 0.17 -3.05 6.31
C SER A 489 0.89 -3.30 7.64
N GLY A 490 0.53 -4.38 8.35
CA GLY A 490 1.15 -4.79 9.60
C GLY A 490 2.61 -5.19 9.41
N PHE A 491 2.90 -6.05 8.43
CA PHE A 491 4.28 -6.41 8.07
C PHE A 491 5.05 -5.17 7.64
N ALA A 492 4.60 -4.45 6.61
CA ALA A 492 5.35 -3.32 6.06
C ALA A 492 5.69 -2.27 7.14
N PHE A 493 4.71 -1.88 7.95
CA PHE A 493 4.89 -0.86 8.98
C PHE A 493 5.76 -1.35 10.15
N ALA A 494 5.54 -2.56 10.68
CA ALA A 494 6.34 -3.10 11.77
C ALA A 494 7.82 -3.27 11.36
N ARG A 495 8.06 -3.73 10.12
CA ARG A 495 9.43 -3.89 9.61
C ARG A 495 10.15 -2.55 9.49
N GLU A 496 9.49 -1.52 8.93
CA GLU A 496 10.11 -0.20 8.81
C GLU A 496 10.38 0.44 10.16
N LEU A 497 9.44 0.35 11.10
CA LEU A 497 9.65 0.86 12.45
C LEU A 497 10.85 0.17 13.13
N GLY A 498 10.98 -1.15 13.01
CA GLY A 498 12.15 -1.87 13.49
C GLY A 498 13.46 -1.46 12.79
N SER A 499 13.40 -1.20 11.47
CA SER A 499 14.57 -0.80 10.68
C SER A 499 15.07 0.61 11.04
N ILE A 500 14.15 1.53 11.33
CA ILE A 500 14.46 2.90 11.79
C ILE A 500 15.18 2.85 13.14
N LEU A 501 14.68 2.03 14.07
CA LEU A 501 15.23 1.92 15.42
C LEU A 501 16.59 1.21 15.45
N ALA A 502 16.77 0.19 14.61
CA ALA A 502 17.95 -0.67 14.67
C ALA A 502 19.02 -0.33 13.62
N GLY A 503 18.63 -0.14 12.36
CA GLY A 503 19.56 -0.04 11.24
C GLY A 503 20.27 1.30 11.17
N GLY A 504 19.48 2.38 11.07
CA GLY A 504 19.98 3.75 10.89
C GLY A 504 21.05 4.19 11.90
N PRO A 505 20.82 4.06 13.21
CA PRO A 505 21.78 4.53 14.21
C PRO A 505 22.93 3.55 14.48
N ALA A 506 22.86 2.29 14.04
CA ALA A 506 23.82 1.26 14.46
C ALA A 506 25.29 1.57 14.10
N PRO A 507 25.64 1.94 12.84
CA PRO A 507 27.02 2.28 12.51
C PRO A 507 27.55 3.49 13.30
N PHE A 508 26.69 4.50 13.53
CA PHE A 508 27.05 5.68 14.33
C PHE A 508 27.32 5.31 15.79
N LEU A 509 26.42 4.54 16.41
CA LEU A 509 26.59 4.05 17.78
C LEU A 509 27.81 3.15 17.91
N ALA A 510 28.08 2.28 16.93
CA ALA A 510 29.28 1.45 16.94
C ALA A 510 30.57 2.28 16.87
N SER A 511 30.62 3.31 16.02
CA SER A 511 31.76 4.24 15.98
C SER A 511 31.91 5.02 17.30
N LEU A 512 30.81 5.48 17.90
CA LEU A 512 30.85 6.17 19.19
C LEU A 512 31.36 5.24 20.31
N LEU A 513 30.86 4.00 20.36
CA LEU A 513 31.30 3.00 21.32
C LEU A 513 32.77 2.64 21.16
N LEU A 514 33.26 2.55 19.91
CA LEU A 514 34.66 2.28 19.62
C LEU A 514 35.58 3.42 20.12
N VAL A 515 35.17 4.68 19.93
CA VAL A 515 35.92 5.83 20.46
C VAL A 515 35.87 5.83 21.99
N TRP A 516 34.71 5.58 22.58
CA TRP A 516 34.52 5.54 24.03
C TRP A 516 35.33 4.44 24.71
N SER A 517 35.49 3.27 24.07
CA SER A 517 36.31 2.17 24.57
C SER A 517 37.81 2.33 24.27
N GLY A 518 38.26 3.52 23.86
CA GLY A 518 39.67 3.81 23.57
C GLY A 518 40.21 3.10 22.33
N GLY A 519 39.36 2.84 21.33
CA GLY A 519 39.73 2.17 20.08
C GLY A 519 39.64 0.64 20.13
N THR A 520 39.20 0.06 21.25
CA THR A 520 39.07 -1.39 21.40
C THR A 520 37.65 -1.87 21.04
N PRO A 521 37.47 -2.93 20.22
CA PRO A 521 36.16 -3.24 19.64
C PRO A 521 35.20 -3.97 20.60
N TRP A 522 35.58 -4.26 21.85
CA TRP A 522 34.75 -5.05 22.77
C TRP A 522 33.39 -4.40 23.06
N ALA A 523 33.33 -3.07 23.12
CA ALA A 523 32.07 -2.34 23.34
C ALA A 523 31.13 -2.50 22.13
N VAL A 524 31.68 -2.53 20.92
CA VAL A 524 30.92 -2.79 19.69
C VAL A 524 30.46 -4.25 19.65
N ALA A 525 31.31 -5.20 20.04
CA ALA A 525 30.93 -6.60 20.18
C ALA A 525 29.79 -6.77 21.18
N GLY A 526 29.88 -6.15 22.35
CA GLY A 526 28.82 -6.15 23.37
C GLY A 526 27.50 -5.56 22.85
N TYR A 527 27.56 -4.47 22.08
CA TYR A 527 26.39 -3.90 21.41
C TYR A 527 25.76 -4.89 20.42
N MET A 528 26.56 -5.57 19.60
CA MET A 528 26.09 -6.63 18.70
C MET A 528 25.43 -7.80 19.45
N VAL A 529 25.98 -8.19 20.60
CA VAL A 529 25.38 -9.21 21.48
C VAL A 529 24.02 -8.75 21.98
N VAL A 530 23.91 -7.54 22.51
CA VAL A 530 22.63 -7.00 23.01
C VAL A 530 21.56 -6.99 21.93
N LEU A 531 21.87 -6.49 20.73
CA LEU A 531 20.96 -6.49 19.59
C LEU A 531 20.52 -7.91 19.20
N SER A 532 21.47 -8.85 19.17
CA SER A 532 21.23 -10.26 18.88
C SER A 532 20.31 -10.90 19.92
N LEU A 533 20.53 -10.63 21.20
CA LEU A 533 19.69 -11.14 22.28
C LEU A 533 18.28 -10.55 22.25
N ILE A 534 18.11 -9.26 21.94
CA ILE A 534 16.78 -8.66 21.74
C ILE A 534 16.01 -9.43 20.67
N THR A 535 16.65 -9.75 19.55
CA THR A 535 16.05 -10.56 18.48
C THR A 535 15.75 -11.99 18.94
N VAL A 536 16.67 -12.66 19.64
CA VAL A 536 16.42 -14.00 20.20
C VAL A 536 15.18 -13.99 21.11
N PHE A 537 15.11 -13.06 22.06
CA PHE A 537 13.96 -12.97 22.97
C PHE A 537 12.66 -12.64 22.24
N ALA A 538 12.68 -11.71 21.27
CA ALA A 538 11.51 -11.38 20.48
C ALA A 538 10.99 -12.58 19.68
N VAL A 539 11.87 -13.31 19.00
CA VAL A 539 11.51 -14.48 18.19
C VAL A 539 11.06 -15.66 19.08
N LEU A 540 11.69 -15.87 20.24
CA LEU A 540 11.25 -16.87 21.21
C LEU A 540 9.92 -16.51 21.88
N TRP A 541 9.59 -15.22 21.94
CA TRP A 541 8.26 -14.77 22.34
C TRP A 541 7.26 -14.86 21.19
N GLY A 542 7.69 -14.95 19.93
CA GLY A 542 6.81 -15.19 18.78
C GLY A 542 6.28 -16.62 18.71
N PRO A 543 5.10 -16.84 18.10
CA PRO A 543 4.64 -18.18 17.75
C PRO A 543 5.55 -18.81 16.71
N GLU A 544 5.60 -20.15 16.68
CA GLU A 544 6.10 -20.89 15.53
C GLU A 544 4.99 -20.91 14.47
N THR A 545 5.34 -20.57 13.23
CA THR A 545 4.40 -20.48 12.10
C THR A 545 4.60 -21.62 11.10
N TYR A 546 5.58 -22.48 11.32
CA TYR A 546 5.78 -23.66 10.51
C TYR A 546 4.53 -24.54 10.48
N ARG A 547 3.93 -24.67 9.28
CA ARG A 547 2.65 -25.34 8.99
C ARG A 547 1.37 -24.62 9.46
N SER A 548 1.45 -23.37 9.92
CA SER A 548 0.24 -22.61 10.21
C SER A 548 -0.54 -22.33 8.91
N ASP A 549 -1.88 -22.42 8.99
CA ASP A 549 -2.72 -21.99 7.89
C ASP A 549 -2.61 -20.46 7.72
N ILE A 550 -2.13 -20.03 6.55
CA ILE A 550 -1.95 -18.61 6.22
C ILE A 550 -3.29 -17.93 5.94
N LEU A 551 -4.35 -18.70 5.70
CA LEU A 551 -5.69 -18.19 5.47
C LEU A 551 -6.48 -18.06 6.77
N ALA A 552 -6.07 -18.76 7.82
CA ALA A 552 -6.71 -18.68 9.12
C ALA A 552 -6.42 -17.32 9.78
N GLU A 553 -7.44 -16.75 10.44
CA GLU A 553 -7.20 -15.64 11.33
C GLU A 553 -6.42 -16.10 12.56
N PRO A 554 -5.42 -15.34 13.03
CA PRO A 554 -4.78 -15.62 14.30
C PRO A 554 -5.86 -15.66 15.39
N THR A 555 -5.99 -16.79 16.08
CA THR A 555 -6.94 -16.92 17.19
C THR A 555 -6.56 -15.93 18.27
N VAL A 556 -7.31 -14.83 18.36
CA VAL A 556 -7.26 -13.96 19.53
C VAL A 556 -7.70 -14.83 20.70
N ARG A 557 -6.79 -15.16 21.62
CA ARG A 557 -7.20 -15.65 22.93
C ARG A 557 -8.05 -14.55 23.53
N ALA A 558 -9.37 -14.67 23.41
CA ALA A 558 -10.29 -13.89 24.20
C ALA A 558 -9.84 -14.04 25.65
N ALA A 559 -9.54 -12.93 26.31
CA ALA A 559 -9.33 -12.93 27.74
C ALA A 559 -10.55 -13.63 28.36
N SER A 560 -10.32 -14.76 29.03
CA SER A 560 -11.37 -15.48 29.74
C SER A 560 -12.13 -14.48 30.61
N PRO A 561 -13.47 -14.38 30.52
CA PRO A 561 -14.20 -13.59 31.49
C PRO A 561 -13.92 -14.21 32.85
N GLU A 562 -13.33 -13.40 33.74
CA GLU A 562 -13.11 -13.76 35.12
C GLU A 562 -14.40 -14.35 35.68
N ARG A 563 -14.28 -15.57 36.23
CA ARG A 563 -15.33 -16.17 37.06
C ARG A 563 -15.62 -15.17 38.18
N LYS A 564 -16.84 -14.62 38.20
CA LYS A 564 -17.44 -14.08 39.42
C LYS A 564 -17.77 -15.22 40.38
#